data_AF-X0UBA7-F1
#
_entry.id   AF-X0UBA7-F1
#
_cell.length_a   1.000
_cell.length_b   1.000
_cell.length_c   1.000
_cell.angle_alpha   90.00
_cell.angle_beta   90.00
_cell.angle_gamma   90.00
#
_symmetry.space_group_name_H-M   'P 1'
#
loop_
_entity.id
_entity.type
_entity.pdbx_description
1 polymer ?
#
loop_
_entity_poly.entity_id
_entity_poly.type
_entity_poly.pdbx_seq_one_letter_code
_entity_poly.pdbx_strand_id
1 'polypeptide(L)' 'MGSLQDIKEDIQTVFAKDPAARSLPEVLTCYPGLHALWAHRISHWLWNRKRTFSARGFSHLSRFLTGIE' A
#
# COMPACT_ATOMS: atom_id res chain seq x y z
N MET A 1 -15.02 -0.78 1.77
CA MET A 1 -14.33 0.51 1.50
C MET A 1 -13.34 0.71 2.62
N GLY A 2 -12.04 0.74 2.32
CA GLY A 2 -11.02 0.99 3.33
C GLY A 2 -11.16 2.38 3.93
N SER A 3 -11.63 2.48 5.16
CA SER A 3 -11.70 3.74 5.90
C SER A 3 -10.29 4.14 6.35
N LEU A 4 -10.06 5.43 6.61
CA LEU A 4 -8.79 5.98 7.14
C LEU A 4 -8.29 5.24 8.40
N GLN A 5 -9.20 4.57 9.11
CA GLN A 5 -8.91 3.71 10.25
C GLN A 5 -8.00 2.53 9.91
N ASP A 6 -8.20 1.91 8.75
CA ASP A 6 -7.44 0.75 8.30
C ASP A 6 -5.99 1.14 7.94
N ILE A 7 -5.81 2.34 7.36
CA ILE A 7 -4.48 2.91 7.14
C ILE A 7 -3.74 3.13 8.47
N LYS A 8 -4.43 3.67 9.48
CA LYS A 8 -3.83 3.91 10.79
C LYS A 8 -3.46 2.60 11.48
N GLU A 9 -4.29 1.56 11.35
CA GLU A 9 -4.05 0.23 11.90
C GLU A 9 -2.89 -0.49 11.19
N ASP A 10 -2.75 -0.32 9.88
CA ASP A 10 -1.63 -0.83 9.09
C ASP A 10 -0.31 -0.19 9.54
N ILE A 11 -0.32 1.14 9.71
CA ILE A 11 0.81 1.88 10.25
C ILE A 11 1.13 1.42 11.67
N GLN A 12 0.13 1.33 12.57
CA GLN A 12 0.37 0.85 13.94
C GLN A 12 0.93 -0.57 13.98
N THR A 13 0.48 -1.44 13.07
CA THR A 13 1.02 -2.80 12.94
C THR A 13 2.48 -2.77 12.51
N VAL A 14 2.86 -1.94 11.54
CA VAL A 14 4.26 -1.78 11.13
C VAL A 14 5.12 -1.23 12.26
N PHE A 15 4.63 -0.21 12.97
CA PHE A 15 5.31 0.35 14.15
C PHE A 15 5.44 -0.66 15.30
N ALA A 16 4.46 -1.55 15.48
CA ALA A 16 4.50 -2.59 16.51
C ALA A 16 5.44 -3.74 16.13
N LYS A 17 5.57 -4.03 14.83
CA LYS A 17 6.34 -5.15 14.31
C LYS A 17 7.80 -4.79 14.05
N ASP A 18 8.09 -3.50 13.81
CA ASP A 18 9.42 -2.99 13.56
C ASP A 18 9.75 -1.81 14.49
N PRO A 19 10.66 -1.98 15.46
CA PRO A 19 11.05 -0.90 16.38
C PRO A 19 11.92 0.18 15.72
N ALA A 20 12.40 -0.01 14.48
CA ALA A 20 13.16 1.00 13.72
C ALA A 20 12.24 1.99 13.00
N ALA A 21 10.95 1.68 12.86
CA ALA A 21 9.91 2.61 12.47
C ALA A 21 9.73 3.69 13.57
N ARG A 22 10.60 4.71 13.58
CA ARG A 22 10.57 5.80 14.56
C ARG A 22 9.74 7.00 14.12
N SER A 23 9.61 7.21 12.81
CA SER A 23 8.96 8.39 12.25
C SER A 23 7.96 8.00 11.15
N LEU A 24 6.72 8.50 11.24
CA LEU A 24 5.71 8.36 10.19
C LEU A 24 6.22 8.69 8.77
N PRO A 25 6.98 9.78 8.53
CA PRO A 25 7.54 10.06 7.21
C PRO A 25 8.61 9.06 6.77
N GLU A 26 9.43 8.53 7.68
CA GLU A 26 10.39 7.45 7.35
C GLU A 26 9.65 6.17 7.00
N VAL A 27 8.62 5.79 7.75
CA VAL A 27 7.82 4.59 7.43
C VAL A 27 7.12 4.77 6.10
N LEU A 28 6.53 5.94 5.86
CA LEU A 28 5.88 6.26 4.59
C LEU A 28 6.87 6.23 3.43
N THR A 29 8.08 6.76 3.54
CA THR A 29 9.02 6.81 2.40
C THR A 29 9.90 5.56 2.27
N CYS A 30 10.31 4.93 3.36
CA CYS A 30 11.23 3.79 3.39
C CYS A 30 10.55 2.40 3.52
N TYR A 31 9.23 2.29 3.69
CA TYR A 31 8.54 0.99 3.61
C TYR A 31 7.84 0.80 2.25
N PRO A 32 8.53 0.23 1.24
CA PRO A 32 7.89 -0.15 -0.01
C PRO A 32 6.78 -1.20 0.20
N GLY A 33 6.83 -2.00 1.26
CA GLY A 33 5.76 -2.96 1.59
C GLY A 33 4.41 -2.31 1.91
N LEU A 34 4.41 -1.17 2.61
CA LEU A 34 3.18 -0.43 2.92
C LEU A 34 2.57 0.17 1.64
N HIS A 35 3.43 0.71 0.77
CA HIS A 35 3.02 1.18 -0.56
C HIS A 35 2.44 0.07 -1.43
N ALA A 36 3.01 -1.14 -1.41
CA ALA A 36 2.48 -2.28 -2.15
C ALA A 36 1.06 -2.62 -1.70
N LEU A 37 0.83 -2.65 -0.38
CA LEU A 37 -0.49 -2.95 0.18
C LEU A 37 -1.53 -1.89 -0.22
N TRP A 38 -1.17 -0.61 -0.14
CA TRP A 38 -2.07 0.48 -0.55
C TRP A 38 -2.33 0.48 -2.06
N ALA A 39 -1.29 0.28 -2.87
CA ALA A 39 -1.41 0.15 -4.31
C ALA A 39 -2.30 -1.04 -4.69
N HIS A 40 -2.17 -2.18 -4.01
CA HIS A 40 -3.04 -3.34 -4.20
C HIS A 40 -4.50 -3.01 -3.86
N ARG A 41 -4.76 -2.31 -2.75
CA ARG A 41 -6.13 -1.89 -2.39
C ARG A 41 -6.73 -0.93 -3.41
N ILE A 42 -5.94 0.00 -3.94
CA ILE A 42 -6.36 0.91 -5.01
C ILE A 42 -6.65 0.13 -6.30
N SER A 43 -5.77 -0.80 -6.71
CA SER A 43 -5.98 -1.70 -7.84
C SER A 43 -7.27 -2.48 -7.70
N HIS A 44 -7.51 -3.08 -6.52
CA HIS A 44 -8.70 -3.86 -6.23
C HIS A 44 -9.97 -3.00 -6.28
N TRP A 45 -9.92 -1.78 -5.76
CA TRP A 45 -11.04 -0.83 -5.84
C TRP A 45 -11.33 -0.39 -7.29
N LEU A 46 -10.28 -0.12 -8.09
CA LEU A 46 -10.40 0.16 -9.52
C LEU A 46 -10.99 -1.03 -10.29
N TRP A 47 -10.55 -2.24 -9.96
CA TRP A 47 -11.05 -3.48 -10.53
C TRP A 47 -12.54 -3.65 -10.26
N ASN A 48 -12.97 -3.43 -9.01
CA ASN A 48 -14.38 -3.51 -8.62
C ASN A 48 -15.25 -2.43 -9.32
N ARG A 49 -14.67 -1.30 -9.72
CA ARG A 49 -15.33 -0.27 -10.56
C ARG A 49 -15.30 -0.56 -12.06
N LYS A 50 -14.95 -1.79 -12.48
CA LYS A 50 -14.78 -2.21 -13.90
C LYS A 50 -13.74 -1.40 -14.68
N ARG A 51 -12.82 -0.70 -14.01
CA ARG A 51 -11.69 0.03 -14.63
C ARG A 51 -10.47 -0.89 -14.71
N THR A 52 -10.59 -1.96 -15.47
CA THR A 52 -9.58 -3.03 -15.58
C THR A 52 -8.26 -2.57 -16.20
N PHE A 53 -8.30 -1.58 -17.10
CA PHE A 53 -7.09 -1.01 -17.72
C PHE A 53 -6.21 -0.27 -16.71
N SER A 54 -6.82 0.57 -15.89
CA SER A 54 -6.13 1.31 -14.84
C SER A 54 -5.67 0.39 -13.71
N ALA A 55 -6.44 -0.66 -13.37
CA ALA A 55 -6.04 -1.67 -12.40
C ALA A 55 -4.79 -2.44 -12.86
N ARG A 56 -4.70 -2.81 -14.15
CA ARG A 56 -3.50 -3.42 -14.73
C ARG A 56 -2.30 -2.49 -14.70
N GLY A 57 -2.49 -1.21 -15.03
CA GLY A 57 -1.44 -0.20 -14.94
C GLY A 57 -0.90 -0.06 -13.52
N PHE A 58 -1.79 -0.03 -12.52
CA PHE A 58 -1.41 0.05 -11.11
C PHE A 58 -0.75 -1.23 -10.59
N SER A 59 -1.17 -2.42 -11.02
CA SER A 59 -0.45 -3.68 -10.71
C SER A 59 0.95 -3.69 -11.30
N HIS A 60 1.13 -3.23 -12.54
CA HIS A 60 2.45 -3.10 -13.14
C HIS A 60 3.31 -2.04 -12.45
N LEU A 61 2.71 -0.92 -12.05
CA LEU A 61 3.40 0.15 -11.35
C LEU A 61 3.81 -0.28 -9.93
N SER A 62 2.93 -0.97 -9.21
CA SER A 62 3.26 -1.57 -7.92
C SER A 62 4.41 -2.56 -8.08
N ARG A 63 4.34 -3.45 -9.08
CA ARG A 63 5.43 -4.39 -9.37
C ARG A 63 6.75 -3.68 -9.67
N PHE A 64 6.70 -2.58 -10.41
CA PHE A 64 7.89 -1.79 -10.74
C PHE A 64 8.46 -1.05 -9.53
N LEU A 65 7.60 -0.50 -8.66
CA LEU A 65 8.02 0.31 -7.51
C LEU A 65 8.47 -0.52 -6.32
N THR A 66 7.84 -1.66 -6.08
CA THR A 66 8.09 -2.46 -4.88
C THR A 66 8.86 -3.74 -5.16
N GLY A 67 8.92 -4.21 -6.41
CA GLY A 67 9.64 -5.43 -6.78
C GLY A 67 9.05 -6.72 -6.17
N ILE A 68 7.87 -6.61 -5.54
CA ILE A 68 7.17 -7.70 -4.86
C ILE A 68 6.11 -8.24 -5.83
N GLU A 69 6.17 -9.54 -6.10
CA GLU A 69 5.19 -10.29 -6.92
C GLU A 69 3.99 -10.75 -6.11
#